data_AF-A0A4X1UQ79-F1
#
_entry.id   AF-A0A4X1UQ79-F1
#
_cell.length_a   1.000
_cell.length_b   1.000
_cell.length_c   1.000
_cell.angle_alpha   90.00
_cell.angle_beta   90.00
_cell.angle_gamma   90.00
#
_symmetry.space_group_name_H-M   'P 1'
#
loop_
_entity.id
_entity.type
_entity.pdbx_description
1 polymer ?
#
loop_
_entity_poly.entity_id
_entity_poly.type
_entity_poly.pdbx_seq_one_letter_code
_entity_poly.pdbx_strand_id
1 'polypeptide(L)' 'MDCSADTMTNRLLQRRQSSPCADEDTTTIAKRLETYYRASIPVVAYYETKTQLHKINAEGTPEEVFLQLCSAIDSIF' A
#
# COMPACT_ATOMS: atom_id res chain seq x y z
N MET A 1 5.64 -0.37 1.53
CA MET A 1 5.02 0.46 0.49
C MET A 1 4.12 1.47 1.18
N ASP A 2 4.28 2.74 0.87
CA ASP A 2 3.51 3.84 1.45
C ASP A 2 2.84 4.65 0.34
N CYS A 3 1.54 4.92 0.51
CA CYS A 3 0.74 5.69 -0.44
C CYS A 3 -0.50 6.24 0.27
N SER A 4 -1.05 7.33 -0.28
CA SER A 4 -2.25 7.98 0.20
C SER A 4 -3.48 7.06 0.15
N ALA A 5 -4.44 7.37 1.03
CA ALA A 5 -5.74 6.71 1.05
C ALA A 5 -6.48 6.89 -0.29
N ASP A 6 -6.32 8.04 -0.94
CA ASP A 6 -6.95 8.35 -2.22
C ASP A 6 -6.42 7.43 -3.33
N THR A 7 -5.10 7.26 -3.43
CA THR A 7 -4.48 6.36 -4.42
C THR A 7 -4.87 4.91 -4.19
N MET A 8 -4.91 4.45 -2.93
CA MET A 8 -5.39 3.10 -2.61
C MET A 8 -6.86 2.92 -3.00
N THR A 9 -7.71 3.88 -2.67
CA THR A 9 -9.15 3.83 -2.98
C THR A 9 -9.38 3.80 -4.48
N ASN A 10 -8.73 4.68 -5.24
CA ASN A 10 -8.86 4.75 -6.69
C ASN A 10 -8.43 3.42 -7.36
N ARG A 11 -7.29 2.85 -6.94
CA ARG A 11 -6.82 1.56 -7.47
C ARG A 11 -7.76 0.40 -7.13
N LEU A 12 -8.35 0.38 -5.92
CA LEU A 12 -9.34 -0.62 -5.54
C LEU A 12 -10.65 -0.49 -6.34
N LEU A 13 -11.08 0.74 -6.64
CA LEU A 13 -12.23 1.00 -7.49
C LEU A 13 -11.99 0.56 -8.94
N GLN A 14 -10.82 0.88 -9.51
CA GLN A 14 -10.43 0.42 -10.84
C GLN A 14 -10.38 -1.11 -10.92
N ARG A 15 -9.83 -1.77 -9.89
CA ARG A 15 -9.81 -3.23 -9.80
C ARG A 15 -11.23 -3.81 -9.81
N ARG A 16 -12.17 -3.22 -9.07
CA ARG A 16 -13.58 -3.63 -9.08
C ARG A 16 -14.18 -3.53 -10.47
N GLN A 17 -13.91 -2.47 -11.22
CA GLN A 17 -14.43 -2.29 -12.59
C GLN A 17 -13.86 -3.32 -13.58
N SER A 18 -12.60 -3.72 -13.40
CA SER A 18 -11.93 -4.70 -14.27
C SER A 18 -12.29 -6.17 -13.98
N SER A 19 -13.04 -6.46 -12.91
CA SER A 19 -13.34 -7.84 -12.47
C SER A 19 -14.86 -8.07 -12.33
N PRO A 20 -15.44 -9.08 -13.02
CA PRO A 20 -16.90 -9.21 -13.14
C PRO A 20 -17.62 -9.82 -11.92
N CYS A 21 -16.95 -9.98 -10.76
CA CYS A 21 -17.60 -10.57 -9.60
C CYS A 21 -16.92 -10.13 -8.31
N ALA A 22 -17.33 -8.97 -7.79
CA ALA A 22 -17.10 -8.61 -6.41
C ALA A 22 -18.21 -7.64 -5.99
N ASP A 23 -19.13 -8.15 -5.17
CA ASP A 23 -20.10 -7.38 -4.37
C ASP A 23 -19.37 -6.51 -3.31
N GLU A 24 -18.27 -5.87 -3.68
CA GLU A 24 -17.52 -4.95 -2.83
C GLU A 24 -18.20 -3.59 -2.91
N ASP A 25 -19.23 -3.38 -2.10
CA ASP A 25 -19.80 -2.06 -1.86
C ASP A 25 -18.70 -1.07 -1.49
N THR A 26 -18.84 0.20 -1.87
CA THR A 26 -17.87 1.26 -1.54
C THR A 26 -17.58 1.34 -0.04
N THR A 27 -18.55 0.92 0.78
CA THR A 27 -18.43 0.75 2.23
C THR A 27 -17.42 -0.31 2.64
N THR A 28 -17.25 -1.38 1.86
CA THR A 28 -16.31 -2.46 2.13
C THR A 28 -14.87 -2.00 1.88
N ILE A 29 -14.64 -1.23 0.81
CA ILE A 29 -13.33 -0.61 0.53
C ILE A 29 -12.91 0.31 1.70
N ALA A 30 -13.83 1.16 2.17
CA ALA A 30 -13.58 2.05 3.31
C ALA A 30 -13.25 1.28 4.61
N LYS A 31 -14.04 0.25 4.94
CA LYS A 31 -13.79 -0.61 6.11
C LYS A 31 -12.44 -1.34 6.04
N ARG A 32 -12.05 -1.78 4.84
CA ARG A 32 -10.74 -2.42 4.61
C ARG A 32 -9.59 -1.45 4.84
N LEU A 33 -9.70 -0.21 4.33
CA LEU A 33 -8.72 0.85 4.57
C LEU A 33 -8.61 1.21 6.05
N GLU A 34 -9.74 1.37 6.74
CA GLU A 34 -9.76 1.66 8.19
C GLU A 34 -9.08 0.53 8.99
N THR A 35 -9.42 -0.73 8.67
CA THR A 35 -8.83 -1.90 9.33
C THR A 35 -7.33 -1.98 9.08
N TYR A 36 -6.90 -1.69 7.84
CA TYR A 36 -5.49 -1.62 7.47
C TYR A 36 -4.75 -0.57 8.32
N TYR A 37 -5.23 0.68 8.38
CA TYR A 37 -4.57 1.70 9.19
C TYR A 37 -4.54 1.32 10.67
N ARG A 38 -5.65 0.82 11.23
CA ARG A 38 -5.71 0.43 12.63
C ARG A 38 -4.72 -0.69 12.99
N ALA A 39 -4.54 -1.66 12.11
CA ALA A 39 -3.67 -2.82 12.36
C ALA A 39 -2.20 -2.55 11.96
N SER A 40 -1.98 -1.83 10.86
CA SER A 40 -0.64 -1.66 10.27
C SER A 40 0.13 -0.48 10.85
N ILE A 41 -0.52 0.63 11.24
CA ILE A 41 0.16 1.78 11.88
C ILE A 41 0.99 1.35 13.11
N PRO A 42 0.47 0.58 14.09
CA PRO A 42 1.26 0.21 15.26
C PRO A 42 2.44 -0.72 14.90
N VAL A 43 2.28 -1.56 13.87
CA VAL A 43 3.36 -2.43 13.40
C VAL A 43 4.46 -1.60 12.71
N VAL A 44 4.08 -0.66 11.85
CA VAL A 44 5.04 0.24 11.20
C VAL A 44 5.78 1.06 12.26
N ALA A 45 5.07 1.66 13.23
CA ALA A 45 5.68 2.41 14.32
C ALA A 45 6.67 1.55 15.14
N TYR A 46 6.34 0.28 15.39
CA TYR A 46 7.25 -0.64 16.07
C TYR A 46 8.55 -0.84 15.29
N TYR A 47 8.47 -1.03 13.97
CA TYR A 47 9.65 -1.22 13.12
C TYR A 47 10.38 0.09 12.76
N GLU A 48 9.74 1.26 12.82
CA GLU A 48 10.41 2.56 12.67
C GLU A 48 11.48 2.79 13.75
N THR A 49 11.25 2.29 14.96
CA THR A 49 12.23 2.35 16.05
C THR A 49 13.42 1.41 15.85
N LYS A 50 13.33 0.50 14.87
CA LYS A 50 14.39 -0.44 14.50
C LYS A 50 15.00 -0.01 13.17
N THR A 51 16.32 -0.13 13.03
CA THR A 51 17.07 0.29 11.82
C THR A 51 16.82 -0.57 10.57
N GLN A 52 15.71 -1.32 10.51
CA GLN A 52 15.42 -2.30 9.45
C GLN A 52 14.28 -1.87 8.52
N LEU A 53 13.59 -0.75 8.79
CA LEU A 53 12.45 -0.33 7.99
C LEU A 53 12.88 0.47 6.75
N HIS A 54 12.59 -0.07 5.56
CA HIS A 54 12.71 0.64 4.29
C HIS A 54 11.32 1.02 3.76
N LYS A 55 11.04 2.32 3.68
CA LYS A 55 9.77 2.84 3.12
C LYS A 55 9.95 3.09 1.63
N ILE A 56 9.05 2.52 0.84
CA ILE A 56 9.01 2.67 -0.62
C ILE A 56 7.74 3.44 -0.97
N ASN A 57 7.86 4.49 -1.77
CA ASN A 57 6.73 5.29 -2.21
C ASN A 57 5.97 4.55 -3.33
N ALA A 58 4.67 4.33 -3.13
CA ALA A 58 3.81 3.59 -4.06
C ALA A 58 2.88 4.49 -4.90
N GLU A 59 3.05 5.82 -4.89
CA GLU A 59 2.24 6.77 -5.68
C GLU A 59 2.53 6.72 -7.20
N GLY A 60 3.74 6.33 -7.59
CA GLY A 60 4.21 6.33 -8.99
C GLY A 60 3.69 5.19 -9.85
N THR A 61 4.28 5.06 -11.05
CA THR A 61 3.97 3.94 -11.95
C THR A 61 4.55 2.62 -11.42
N PRO A 62 4.03 1.46 -11.86
CA PRO A 62 4.58 0.16 -11.45
C PRO A 62 6.10 0.04 -11.69
N GLU A 63 6.60 0.61 -12.79
CA GLU A 63 8.02 0.59 -13.16
C GLU A 63 8.86 1.43 -12.21
N GLU A 64 8.39 2.63 -11.85
CA GLU A 64 9.08 3.52 -10.90
C GLU A 64 9.15 2.89 -9.51
N VAL A 65 8.03 2.34 -9.04
CA VAL A 65 7.95 1.66 -7.74
C VAL A 65 8.82 0.41 -7.73
N PHE A 66 8.86 -0.34 -8.83
CA PHE A 66 9.73 -1.51 -8.97
C PHE A 66 11.21 -1.13 -8.89
N LEU A 67 11.62 -0.08 -9.60
CA LEU A 67 13.00 0.39 -9.56
C LEU A 67 13.42 0.86 -8.15
N GLN A 68 12.54 1.58 -7.45
CA GLN A 68 12.78 1.95 -6.05
C GLN A 68 12.95 0.72 -5.16
N LEU A 69 12.15 -0.31 -5.39
CA LEU A 69 12.22 -1.56 -4.63
C LEU A 69 13.53 -2.31 -4.89
N CYS A 70 13.98 -2.39 -6.15
CA CYS A 70 15.30 -2.94 -6.50
C CYS A 70 16.42 -2.17 -5.78
N SER A 71 16.44 -0.85 -5.88
CA SER A 71 17.47 -0.03 -5.24
C SER A 71 17.49 -0.19 -3.72
N ALA A 72 16.33 -0.33 -3.08
CA ALA A 72 16.26 -0.55 -1.64
C ALA A 72 16.77 -1.93 -1.24
N ILE A 73 16.46 -2.98 -2.02
CA ILE A 73 16.97 -4.33 -1.79
C ILE A 73 18.49 -4.37 -2.00
N ASP A 74 18.99 -3.78 -3.08
CA ASP A 74 20.41 -3.72 -3.38
C ASP A 74 21.19 -2.96 -2.30
N SER A 75 20.58 -1.98 -1.61
CA SER A 75 21.23 -1.27 -0.51
C SER A 75 21.36 -2.08 0.79
N ILE A 76 20.66 -3.20 0.90
CA ILE A 76 20.72 -4.10 2.06
C ILE A 76 21.88 -5.11 1.92
N PHE A 77 22.31 -5.41 0.69
CA PHE A 77 23.35 -6.38 0.37
C PHE A 77 24.67 -5.69 0.01
#